data_AF-A0A8K0D5M5-F1
#
_entry.id   AF-A0A8K0D5M5-F1
#
_cell.length_a   1.000
_cell.length_b   1.000
_cell.length_c   1.000
_cell.angle_alpha   90.00
_cell.angle_beta   90.00
_cell.angle_gamma   90.00
#
_symmetry.space_group_name_H-M   'P 1'
#
loop_
_entity.id
_entity.type
_entity.pdbx_description
1 polymer ?
#
loop_
_entity_poly.entity_id
_entity_poly.type
_entity_poly.pdbx_seq_one_letter_code
_entity_poly.pdbx_strand_id
1 'polypeptide(L)'
;ATKNDTEYYYNFLKRVVAVVKYLSVSGLAFRGRKEILGSPHNGNFMGTLELLAEFDPFMREHIQQRELRPKPFILYLSKTVYEQIIEIMGKQVIRIITAEINSDDAKYYSIVVDSTPDLCHNDQLATDIVLMENCMKDV
;
A
#
# COMPACT_ATOMS: atom_id res chain seq x y z
N ALA A 1 26.02 4.81 4.51
CA ALA A 1 25.51 5.15 3.17
C ALA A 1 26.17 6.45 2.76
N THR A 2 26.75 6.51 1.56
CA THR A 2 27.21 7.81 1.03
C THR A 2 26.00 8.69 0.73
N LYS A 3 26.16 10.02 0.73
CA LYS A 3 25.04 10.96 0.48
C LYS A 3 24.30 10.66 -0.84
N ASN A 4 25.02 10.11 -1.81
CA ASN A 4 24.51 9.67 -3.11
C ASN A 4 23.62 8.42 -3.02
N ASP A 5 23.96 7.46 -2.16
CA ASP A 5 23.15 6.25 -1.94
C ASP A 5 21.79 6.60 -1.30
N THR A 6 21.78 7.54 -0.36
CA THR A 6 20.54 7.96 0.32
C THR A 6 19.57 8.59 -0.68
N GLU A 7 20.06 9.47 -1.55
CA GLU A 7 19.24 10.10 -2.59
C GLU A 7 18.70 9.08 -3.60
N TYR A 8 19.53 8.10 -3.97
CA TYR A 8 19.13 6.98 -4.82
C TYR A 8 17.94 6.21 -4.22
N TYR A 9 18.07 5.71 -2.99
CA TYR A 9 17.02 4.91 -2.36
C TYR A 9 15.77 5.74 -2.04
N TYR A 10 15.93 7.03 -1.71
CA TYR A 10 14.79 7.93 -1.54
C TYR A 10 13.97 8.07 -2.83
N ASN A 11 14.64 8.28 -3.97
CA ASN A 11 13.98 8.40 -5.27
C ASN A 11 13.26 7.11 -5.68
N PHE A 12 13.84 5.96 -5.35
CA PHE A 12 13.21 4.66 -5.58
C PHE A 12 11.98 4.45 -4.69
N LEU A 13 12.13 4.64 -3.38
CA LEU A 13 11.04 4.47 -2.41
C LEU A 13 9.86 5.41 -2.73
N LYS A 14 10.13 6.64 -3.18
CA LYS A 14 9.08 7.59 -3.60
C LYS A 14 8.16 7.00 -4.66
N ARG A 15 8.70 6.26 -5.62
CA ARG A 15 7.94 5.60 -6.70
C ARG A 15 7.20 4.38 -6.20
N VAL A 16 7.85 3.56 -5.37
CA VAL A 16 7.21 2.42 -4.71
C VAL A 16 6.00 2.87 -3.89
N VAL A 17 6.13 3.92 -3.08
CA VAL A 17 5.03 4.50 -2.30
C VAL A 17 3.92 5.02 -3.22
N ALA A 18 4.25 5.64 -4.36
CA ALA A 18 3.25 6.08 -5.33
C ALA A 18 2.45 4.91 -5.91
N VAL A 19 3.11 3.80 -6.26
CA VAL A 19 2.45 2.57 -6.72
C VAL A 19 1.56 1.99 -5.62
N VAL A 20 2.06 1.91 -4.37
CA VAL A 20 1.28 1.41 -3.25
C VAL A 20 0.02 2.24 -3.04
N LYS A 21 0.17 3.57 -3.01
CA LYS A 21 -0.95 4.50 -2.88
C LYS A 21 -1.97 4.31 -3.99
N TYR A 22 -1.53 4.21 -5.25
CA TYR A 22 -2.41 4.02 -6.40
C TYR A 22 -3.25 2.74 -6.27
N LEU A 23 -2.61 1.62 -5.95
CA LEU A 23 -3.29 0.33 -5.79
C LEU A 23 -4.25 0.33 -4.60
N SER A 24 -3.85 0.92 -3.46
CA SER A 24 -4.70 1.06 -2.28
C SER A 24 -5.97 1.87 -2.56
N VAL A 25 -5.83 3.05 -3.17
CA VAL A 25 -6.97 3.93 -3.48
C VAL A 25 -7.91 3.28 -4.50
N SER A 26 -7.36 2.50 -5.43
CA SER A 26 -8.15 1.83 -6.46
C SER A 26 -8.78 0.51 -6.00
N GLY A 27 -8.53 0.07 -4.75
CA GLY A 27 -9.01 -1.23 -4.25
C GLY A 27 -8.41 -2.44 -4.99
N LEU A 28 -7.25 -2.28 -5.63
CA LEU A 28 -6.64 -3.32 -6.45
C LEU A 28 -5.79 -4.27 -5.59
N ALA A 29 -5.90 -5.57 -5.86
CA ALA A 29 -5.07 -6.57 -5.21
C ALA A 29 -3.58 -6.35 -5.54
N PHE A 30 -2.72 -6.32 -4.53
CA PHE A 30 -1.29 -6.10 -4.71
C PHE A 30 -0.57 -7.34 -5.24
N ARG A 31 -0.94 -8.49 -4.69
CA ARG A 31 -0.25 -9.76 -4.85
C ARG A 31 -0.81 -10.57 -6.02
N GLY A 32 0.08 -11.23 -6.76
CA GLY A 32 -0.28 -12.22 -7.78
C GLY A 32 -0.07 -13.66 -7.33
N ARG A 33 -0.20 -14.61 -8.27
CA ARG A 33 0.11 -16.03 -8.00
C ARG A 33 1.60 -16.31 -7.94
N LYS A 34 2.40 -15.47 -8.60
CA LYS A 34 3.86 -15.57 -8.67
C LYS A 34 4.48 -14.27 -8.17
N GLU A 35 5.70 -14.31 -7.66
CA GLU A 35 6.47 -13.12 -7.25
C GLU A 35 7.73 -13.02 -8.13
N ILE A 36 7.51 -13.05 -9.45
CA ILE A 36 8.57 -13.12 -10.46
C ILE A 36 8.33 -12.01 -11.50
N LEU A 37 9.31 -11.14 -11.69
CA LEU A 37 9.26 -10.13 -12.74
C LEU A 37 9.17 -10.75 -14.14
N GLY A 38 8.42 -10.14 -15.04
CA GLY A 38 8.09 -10.61 -16.39
C GLY A 38 6.99 -11.67 -16.43
N SER A 39 6.46 -12.10 -15.28
CA SER A 39 5.36 -13.06 -15.26
C SER A 39 4.01 -12.36 -15.42
N PRO A 40 3.09 -12.86 -16.28
CA PRO A 40 1.72 -12.32 -16.37
C PRO A 40 0.88 -12.57 -15.10
N HIS A 41 1.45 -13.22 -14.09
CA HIS A 41 0.80 -13.53 -12.82
C HIS A 41 1.57 -12.98 -11.62
N ASN A 42 2.42 -11.97 -11.82
CA ASN A 42 3.23 -11.32 -10.79
C ASN A 42 2.43 -10.38 -9.86
N GLY A 43 1.16 -10.10 -10.20
CA GLY A 43 0.27 -9.24 -9.43
C GLY A 43 0.40 -7.78 -9.80
N ASN A 44 -0.56 -6.96 -9.36
CA ASN A 44 -0.62 -5.57 -9.79
C ASN A 44 0.57 -4.74 -9.28
N PHE A 45 1.15 -5.07 -8.12
CA PHE A 45 2.31 -4.35 -7.61
C PHE A 45 3.53 -4.50 -8.52
N MET A 46 3.95 -5.75 -8.80
CA MET A 46 5.10 -6.00 -9.68
C MET A 46 4.81 -5.57 -11.13
N GLY A 47 3.61 -5.86 -11.65
CA GLY A 47 3.23 -5.44 -13.00
C GLY A 47 3.22 -3.92 -13.18
N THR A 48 2.80 -3.15 -12.16
CA THR A 48 2.84 -1.68 -12.23
C THR A 48 4.27 -1.15 -12.20
N LEU A 49 5.18 -1.79 -11.46
CA LEU A 49 6.59 -1.41 -11.43
C LEU A 49 7.29 -1.71 -12.76
N GLU A 50 6.93 -2.80 -13.42
CA GLU A 50 7.38 -3.12 -14.78
C GLU A 50 6.91 -2.07 -15.77
N LEU A 51 5.61 -1.75 -15.74
CA LEU A 51 5.05 -0.67 -16.56
C LEU A 51 5.76 0.66 -16.30
N LEU A 52 6.02 1.00 -15.04
CA LEU A 52 6.74 2.23 -14.70
C LEU A 52 8.17 2.21 -15.26
N ALA A 53 8.85 1.07 -15.27
CA ALA A 53 10.18 0.91 -15.85
C ALA A 53 10.19 1.00 -17.39
N GLU A 54 9.06 0.87 -18.07
CA GLU A 54 8.97 1.18 -19.51
C GLU A 54 9.19 2.67 -19.77
N PHE A 55 8.75 3.54 -18.86
CA PHE A 55 8.78 5.00 -19.03
C PHE A 55 9.84 5.71 -18.18
N ASP A 56 10.29 5.07 -17.09
CA ASP A 56 11.25 5.63 -16.14
C ASP A 56 12.61 4.94 -16.25
N PRO A 57 13.65 5.61 -16.83
CA PRO A 57 14.97 5.03 -16.97
C PRO A 57 15.63 4.64 -15.66
N PHE A 58 15.37 5.38 -14.57
CA PHE A 58 15.92 5.08 -13.25
C PHE A 58 15.34 3.76 -12.71
N MET A 59 14.02 3.56 -12.87
CA MET A 59 13.37 2.31 -12.48
C MET A 59 13.85 1.13 -13.33
N ARG A 60 14.01 1.35 -14.64
CA ARG A 60 14.53 0.34 -15.55
C ARG A 60 15.92 -0.11 -15.16
N GLU A 61 16.81 0.83 -14.88
CA GLU A 61 18.17 0.53 -14.44
C GLU A 61 18.15 -0.26 -13.12
N HIS A 62 17.36 0.17 -12.13
CA HIS A 62 17.24 -0.55 -10.86
C HIS A 62 16.76 -2.00 -11.05
N ILE A 63 15.76 -2.21 -11.90
CA ILE A 63 15.21 -3.54 -12.20
C ILE A 63 16.22 -4.40 -12.98
N GLN A 64 16.94 -3.84 -13.95
CA GLN A 64 17.92 -4.57 -14.78
C GLN A 64 19.20 -4.92 -14.03
N GLN A 65 19.68 -4.03 -13.14
CA GLN A 65 20.85 -4.31 -12.29
C GLN A 65 20.65 -5.53 -11.38
N ARG A 66 19.41 -5.97 -11.17
CA ARG A 66 19.04 -7.24 -10.49
C ARG A 66 19.61 -8.46 -11.20
N GLU A 67 19.55 -8.50 -12.54
CA GLU A 67 19.91 -9.69 -13.32
C GLU A 67 21.42 -9.91 -13.39
N LEU A 68 22.21 -8.85 -13.16
CA LEU A 68 23.67 -8.85 -13.30
C LEU A 68 24.42 -9.07 -11.99
N ARG A 69 23.75 -9.12 -10.82
CA ARG A 69 24.42 -9.21 -9.50
C ARG A 69 24.24 -10.59 -8.84
N PRO A 70 25.34 -11.24 -8.39
CA PRO A 70 25.32 -12.61 -7.84
C PRO A 70 24.88 -12.73 -6.37
N LYS A 71 24.32 -11.68 -5.75
CA LYS A 71 23.84 -11.70 -4.35
C LYS A 71 22.36 -11.39 -4.28
N PRO A 72 21.62 -11.90 -3.27
CA PRO A 72 20.24 -11.48 -3.03
C PRO A 72 20.26 -10.01 -2.61
N PHE A 73 20.22 -9.12 -3.60
CA PHE A 73 19.96 -7.72 -3.35
C PHE A 73 18.58 -7.66 -2.69
N ILE A 74 18.49 -7.00 -1.53
CA ILE A 74 17.21 -6.72 -0.89
C ILE A 74 16.53 -5.70 -1.81
N LEU A 75 15.90 -6.16 -2.88
CA LEU A 75 15.06 -5.31 -3.68
C LEU A 75 13.89 -4.95 -2.77
N TYR A 76 13.64 -3.65 -2.59
CA TYR A 76 12.39 -3.13 -2.04
C TYR A 76 11.16 -3.44 -2.93
N LEU A 77 11.28 -4.47 -3.79
CA LEU A 77 10.25 -5.08 -4.63
C LEU A 77 9.72 -6.38 -4.03
N SER A 78 10.27 -6.86 -2.91
CA SER A 78 9.74 -8.04 -2.25
C SER A 78 8.37 -7.76 -1.65
N LYS A 79 7.56 -8.81 -1.54
CA LYS A 79 6.28 -8.78 -0.85
C LYS A 79 6.36 -8.11 0.52
N THR A 80 7.39 -8.46 1.28
CA THR A 80 7.62 -7.94 2.63
C THR A 80 7.71 -6.41 2.66
N VAL A 81 8.27 -5.77 1.63
CA VAL A 81 8.47 -4.33 1.65
C VAL A 81 7.17 -3.57 1.42
N TYR A 82 6.39 -3.91 0.38
CA TYR A 82 5.14 -3.18 0.17
C TYR A 82 4.13 -3.47 1.29
N GLU A 83 4.16 -4.65 1.91
CA GLU A 83 3.35 -4.95 3.10
C GLU A 83 3.70 -4.04 4.28
N GLN A 84 4.99 -3.82 4.55
CA GLN A 84 5.42 -2.86 5.59
C GLN A 84 4.98 -1.43 5.27
N ILE A 85 5.06 -1.02 4.00
CA ILE A 85 4.59 0.30 3.57
C ILE A 85 3.08 0.43 3.80
N ILE A 86 2.30 -0.58 3.40
CA ILE A 86 0.85 -0.62 3.63
C ILE A 86 0.55 -0.53 5.13
N GLU A 87 1.27 -1.28 5.97
CA GLU A 87 1.08 -1.25 7.42
C GLU A 87 1.36 0.14 8.01
N ILE A 88 2.46 0.78 7.60
CA ILE A 88 2.81 2.14 8.06
C ILE A 88 1.75 3.14 7.60
N MET A 89 1.35 3.09 6.33
CA MET A 89 0.32 3.99 5.78
C MET A 89 -1.04 3.76 6.47
N GLY A 90 -1.42 2.50 6.69
CA GLY A 90 -2.64 2.13 7.40
C GLY A 90 -2.66 2.65 8.82
N LYS A 91 -1.55 2.52 9.57
CA LYS A 91 -1.40 3.11 10.91
C LYS A 91 -1.57 4.63 10.90
N GLN A 92 -1.06 5.32 9.88
CA GLN A 92 -1.23 6.76 9.74
C GLN A 92 -2.69 7.15 9.45
N VAL A 93 -3.37 6.42 8.56
CA VAL A 93 -4.78 6.64 8.25
C VAL A 93 -5.64 6.42 9.50
N ILE A 94 -5.43 5.31 10.22
CA ILE A 94 -6.13 5.03 11.48
C ILE A 94 -5.90 6.16 12.48
N ARG A 95 -4.66 6.63 12.63
CA ARG A 95 -4.35 7.74 13.55
C ARG A 95 -5.10 9.02 13.18
N ILE A 96 -5.21 9.34 11.89
CA ILE A 96 -5.96 10.52 11.43
C ILE A 96 -7.45 10.35 11.74
N ILE A 97 -8.04 9.20 11.38
CA ILE A 97 -9.45 8.89 11.66
C ILE A 97 -9.72 8.95 13.17
N THR A 98 -8.86 8.35 14.00
CA THR A 98 -9.01 8.40 15.46
C THR A 98 -8.88 9.82 16.01
N ALA A 99 -7.99 10.65 15.47
CA ALA A 99 -7.88 12.05 15.86
C ALA A 99 -9.15 12.85 15.50
N GLU A 100 -9.75 12.54 14.35
CA GLU A 100 -11.00 13.16 13.89
C GLU A 100 -12.19 12.74 14.75
N ILE A 101 -12.35 11.44 15.04
CA ILE A 101 -13.39 10.92 15.95
C ILE A 101 -13.28 11.56 17.34
N ASN A 102 -12.06 11.77 17.84
CA ASN A 102 -11.81 12.35 19.15
C ASN A 102 -11.78 13.89 19.15
N SER A 103 -12.00 14.53 18.00
CA SER A 103 -12.02 16.00 17.91
C SER A 103 -13.32 16.56 18.48
N ASP A 104 -13.27 17.78 19.02
CA ASP A 104 -14.45 18.46 19.57
C ASP A 104 -15.53 18.73 18.50
N ASP A 105 -15.17 18.69 17.22
CA ASP A 105 -16.08 18.89 16.09
C ASP A 105 -16.88 17.62 15.71
N ALA A 106 -16.40 16.43 16.10
CA ALA A 106 -17.05 15.16 15.80
C ALA A 106 -18.14 14.83 16.83
N LYS A 107 -19.36 15.32 16.59
CA LYS A 107 -20.50 15.06 17.49
C LYS A 107 -21.03 13.62 17.43
N TYR A 108 -20.99 13.00 16.26
CA TYR A 108 -21.60 11.68 16.03
C TYR A 108 -20.78 10.85 15.04
N TYR A 109 -20.60 9.57 15.37
CA TYR A 109 -20.12 8.54 14.46
C TYR A 109 -20.91 7.25 14.72
N SER A 110 -21.03 6.41 13.70
CA SER A 110 -21.62 5.08 13.83
C SER A 110 -20.59 4.01 13.49
N ILE A 111 -20.66 2.88 14.19
CA ILE A 111 -19.86 1.69 13.90
C ILE A 111 -20.82 0.65 13.31
N VAL A 112 -20.53 0.20 12.10
CA VAL A 112 -21.22 -0.90 11.44
C VAL A 112 -20.31 -2.13 11.54
N VAL A 113 -20.87 -3.23 12.01
CA VAL A 113 -20.14 -4.50 12.13
C VAL A 113 -20.87 -5.53 11.29
N ASP A 114 -20.15 -6.13 10.33
CA ASP A 114 -20.67 -7.15 9.43
C ASP A 114 -19.87 -8.43 9.58
N SER A 115 -20.54 -9.57 9.76
CA SER A 115 -19.89 -10.87 9.93
C SER A 115 -20.36 -11.82 8.83
N THR A 116 -19.42 -12.35 8.06
CA THR A 116 -19.71 -13.33 7.01
C THR A 116 -18.87 -14.59 7.22
N PRO A 117 -19.47 -15.79 7.31
CA PRO A 117 -18.71 -17.04 7.37
C PRO A 117 -18.03 -17.32 6.04
N ASP A 118 -16.76 -17.70 6.07
CA ASP A 118 -16.02 -18.09 4.87
C ASP A 118 -16.22 -19.57 4.50
N LEU A 119 -15.62 -20.00 3.38
CA LEU A 119 -15.71 -21.38 2.88
C LEU A 119 -15.23 -22.44 3.90
N CYS A 120 -14.39 -22.04 4.86
CA CYS A 120 -13.88 -22.90 5.92
C CYS A 120 -14.74 -22.83 7.20
N HIS A 121 -15.92 -22.17 7.15
CA HIS A 121 -16.78 -21.89 8.31
C HIS A 121 -16.08 -21.06 9.39
N ASN A 122 -15.09 -20.25 9.03
CA ASN A 122 -14.54 -19.24 9.93
C ASN A 122 -15.28 -17.92 9.68
N ASP A 123 -15.79 -17.32 10.75
CA ASP A 123 -16.41 -16.00 10.68
C ASP A 123 -15.36 -14.93 10.37
N GLN A 124 -15.56 -14.19 9.29
CA GLN A 124 -14.78 -13.01 8.95
C GLN A 124 -15.57 -11.76 9.36
N LEU A 125 -15.00 -10.97 10.27
CA LEU A 125 -15.62 -9.75 10.80
C LEU A 125 -15.07 -8.51 10.07
N ALA A 126 -15.94 -7.75 9.45
CA ALA A 126 -15.67 -6.41 8.96
C ALA A 126 -16.23 -5.37 9.95
N THR A 127 -15.50 -4.26 10.13
CA THR A 127 -15.93 -3.15 10.98
C THR A 127 -15.68 -1.85 10.24
N ASP A 128 -16.78 -1.14 9.97
CA ASP A 128 -16.78 0.12 9.26
C ASP A 128 -17.15 1.25 10.21
N ILE A 129 -16.38 2.33 10.19
CA ILE A 129 -16.67 3.55 10.94
C ILE A 129 -17.19 4.60 9.97
N VAL A 130 -18.40 5.10 10.23
CA VAL A 130 -19.04 6.16 9.43
C VAL A 130 -19.08 7.42 10.28
N LEU A 131 -18.35 8.45 9.84
CA LEU A 131 -18.40 9.78 10.42
C LEU A 131 -19.62 10.54 9.87
N MET A 132 -20.39 11.16 10.76
CA MET A 132 -21.55 11.96 10.35
C MET A 132 -21.19 13.45 10.34
N GLU A 133 -20.66 13.92 9.21
CA GLU A 133 -20.40 15.35 9.02
C GLU A 133 -21.72 16.13 8.89
N ASN A 134 -21.80 17.28 9.56
CA ASN A 134 -22.93 18.23 9.52
C ASN A 134 -24.28 17.76 10.08
N CYS A 135 -24.33 16.65 10.83
CA CYS A 135 -25.54 16.34 11.61
C CYS A 135 -25.71 17.34 12.77
N MET A 136 -26.70 18.23 12.65
CA MET A 136 -27.11 19.27 13.60
C MET A 136 -26.15 20.47 13.78
N LYS A 137 -26.09 21.33 12.75
CA LYS A 137 -25.77 22.76 12.92
C LYS A 137 -27.00 23.62 13.25
N ASP A 138 -28.21 23.06 13.19
CA ASP A 138 -29.46 23.75 13.46
C ASP A 138 -30.22 23.11 14.63
N VAL A 139 -29.78 23.38 15.87
CA VAL A 139 -30.63 23.47 17.09
C VAL A 139 -30.03 24.51 18.01
#